data_AF-A0AAQ0LU95-F1
#
_entry.id   AF-A0AAQ0LU95-F1
#
_cell.length_a   1.000
_cell.length_b   1.000
_cell.length_c   1.000
_cell.angle_alpha   90.00
_cell.angle_beta   90.00
_cell.angle_gamma   90.00
#
_symmetry.space_group_name_H-M   'P 1'
#
loop_
_entity.id
_entity.type
_entity.pdbx_description
1 polymer ?
#
loop_
_entity_poly.entity_id
_entity_poly.type
_entity_poly.pdbx_seq_one_letter_code
_entity_poly.pdbx_strand_id
1 'polypeptide(L)'
;MTTAIDINTNENISIKPIAIYQSDAFDVLLLADANTGKGIWRGFDYQWYTDPEDGDLDHDADKIEDVYGADEEEWEAAANAKLAEYGFKLGDFDEKTGDRYTLVEA
;
A
#
# COMPACT_ATOMS: atom_id res chain seq x y z
N MET A 1 8.82 -10.07 6.97
CA MET A 1 7.58 -10.82 6.60
C MET A 1 6.44 -10.09 7.26
N THR A 2 5.57 -9.47 6.47
CA THR A 2 4.51 -8.60 6.98
C THR A 2 3.23 -9.42 7.16
N THR A 3 2.53 -9.18 8.26
CA THR A 3 1.23 -9.80 8.55
C THR A 3 0.16 -8.73 8.73
N ALA A 4 -1.08 -9.09 8.45
CA ALA A 4 -2.27 -8.32 8.78
C ALA A 4 -3.27 -9.20 9.52
N ILE A 5 -4.10 -8.57 10.35
CA ILE A 5 -5.25 -9.19 10.99
C ILE A 5 -6.37 -9.24 9.96
N ASP A 6 -6.85 -10.45 9.66
CA ASP A 6 -8.09 -10.64 8.91
C ASP A 6 -9.26 -10.18 9.78
N ILE A 7 -10.04 -9.20 9.31
CA ILE A 7 -11.14 -8.61 10.08
C ILE A 7 -12.29 -9.59 10.36
N ASN A 8 -12.44 -10.62 9.53
CA ASN A 8 -13.51 -11.60 9.64
C ASN A 8 -13.19 -12.70 10.66
N THR A 9 -11.92 -13.09 10.76
CA THR A 9 -11.47 -14.21 11.61
C THR A 9 -10.68 -13.76 12.83
N ASN A 10 -10.16 -12.53 12.82
CA ASN A 10 -9.24 -11.98 13.82
C ASN A 10 -7.91 -12.77 13.94
N GLU A 11 -7.55 -13.52 12.89
CA GLU A 11 -6.27 -14.23 12.80
C GLU A 11 -5.22 -13.40 12.04
N ASN A 12 -3.95 -13.63 12.36
CA ASN A 12 -2.86 -13.02 11.60
C ASN A 12 -2.60 -13.83 10.34
N ILE A 13 -2.73 -13.19 9.19
CA ILE A 13 -2.43 -13.75 7.88
C ILE A 13 -1.18 -13.09 7.28
N SER A 14 -0.50 -13.82 6.41
CA SER A 14 0.66 -13.30 5.69
C SER A 14 0.21 -12.44 4.52
N ILE A 15 0.75 -11.23 4.42
CA ILE A 15 0.48 -10.32 3.30
C ILE A 15 1.74 -10.00 2.52
N LYS A 16 1.56 -9.54 1.29
CA LYS A 16 2.62 -9.02 0.44
C LYS A 16 2.26 -7.56 0.07
N PRO A 17 2.66 -6.57 0.90
CA PRO A 17 2.33 -5.18 0.68
C PRO A 17 2.83 -4.64 -0.67
N ILE A 18 1.96 -3.90 -1.35
CA ILE A 18 2.24 -3.15 -2.58
C ILE A 18 1.59 -1.77 -2.50
N ALA A 19 2.10 -0.82 -3.28
CA ALA A 19 1.48 0.48 -3.50
C ALA A 19 0.96 0.56 -4.94
N ILE A 20 -0.30 0.93 -5.13
CA ILE A 20 -0.97 1.03 -6.45
C ILE A 20 -1.34 2.48 -6.71
N TYR A 21 -1.09 3.00 -7.92
CA TYR A 21 -1.56 4.32 -8.32
C TYR A 21 -3.07 4.35 -8.52
N GLN A 22 -3.76 5.31 -7.88
CA GLN A 22 -5.20 5.47 -8.07
C GLN A 22 -5.56 6.53 -9.13
N SER A 23 -4.64 7.42 -9.50
CA SER A 23 -4.94 8.56 -10.36
C SER A 23 -3.97 8.69 -11.53
N ASP A 24 -4.45 9.26 -12.64
CA ASP A 24 -3.62 9.67 -13.77
C ASP A 24 -2.58 10.74 -13.39
N ALA A 25 -2.75 11.39 -12.22
CA ALA A 25 -1.84 12.38 -11.66
C ALA A 25 -0.78 11.76 -10.73
N PHE A 26 -0.88 10.46 -10.41
CA PHE A 26 0.06 9.73 -9.55
C PHE A 26 0.18 10.35 -8.15
N ASP A 27 -0.81 11.14 -7.73
CA ASP A 27 -0.83 11.88 -6.47
C ASP A 27 -1.37 11.09 -5.28
N VAL A 28 -1.97 9.92 -5.56
CA VAL A 28 -2.53 9.01 -4.57
C VAL A 28 -2.01 7.59 -4.80
N LEU A 29 -1.47 6.99 -3.72
CA LEU A 29 -1.12 5.56 -3.67
C LEU A 29 -2.08 4.81 -2.73
N LEU A 30 -2.59 3.67 -3.18
CA LEU A 30 -3.36 2.73 -2.36
C LEU A 30 -2.44 1.64 -1.83
N LEU A 31 -2.54 1.35 -0.54
CA LEU A 31 -1.85 0.20 0.05
C LEU A 31 -2.71 -1.07 -0.11
N ALA A 32 -2.13 -2.10 -0.70
CA ALA A 32 -2.82 -3.35 -0.96
C ALA A 32 -1.95 -4.58 -0.65
N ASP A 33 -2.61 -5.73 -0.49
CA ASP A 33 -1.95 -7.03 -0.44
C ASP A 33 -1.93 -7.66 -1.84
N ALA A 34 -0.74 -7.90 -2.38
CA ALA A 34 -0.57 -8.51 -3.70
C ALA A 34 -1.05 -9.97 -3.79
N ASN A 35 -1.22 -10.67 -2.66
CA ASN A 35 -1.72 -12.05 -2.69
C ASN A 35 -3.22 -12.10 -3.01
N THR A 36 -3.98 -11.12 -2.52
CA THR A 36 -5.44 -11.08 -2.60
C THR A 36 -5.97 -9.98 -3.52
N GLY A 37 -5.16 -8.94 -3.78
CA GLY A 37 -5.55 -7.73 -4.48
C GLY A 37 -6.41 -6.78 -3.63
N LYS A 38 -6.53 -7.04 -2.32
CA LYS A 38 -7.39 -6.31 -1.39
C LYS A 38 -6.65 -5.17 -0.72
N GLY A 39 -7.40 -4.16 -0.30
CA GLY A 39 -6.87 -3.05 0.50
C GLY A 39 -6.31 -3.54 1.83
N ILE A 40 -5.22 -2.89 2.27
CA ILE A 40 -4.72 -3.02 3.63
C ILE A 40 -4.75 -1.64 4.29
N TRP A 41 -5.06 -1.61 5.57
CA TRP A 41 -5.08 -0.38 6.36
C TRP A 41 -4.47 -0.58 7.73
N ARG A 42 -3.98 0.50 8.33
CA ARG A 42 -3.43 0.50 9.67
C ARG A 42 -4.49 0.96 10.67
N GLY A 43 -4.81 0.09 11.62
CA GLY A 43 -5.73 0.41 12.71
C GLY A 43 -5.16 1.41 13.72
N PHE A 44 -6.00 1.91 14.63
CA PHE A 44 -5.60 2.82 15.71
C PHE A 44 -4.59 2.20 16.70
N ASP A 45 -4.49 0.88 16.71
CA ASP A 45 -3.53 0.10 17.49
C ASP A 45 -2.21 -0.14 16.74
N TYR A 46 -2.02 0.51 15.59
CA TYR A 46 -0.88 0.39 14.70
C TYR A 46 -0.69 -1.02 14.11
N GLN A 47 -1.69 -1.89 14.19
CA GLN A 47 -1.69 -3.17 13.49
C GLN A 47 -2.22 -3.02 12.06
N TRP A 48 -1.75 -3.88 11.17
CA TRP A 48 -2.30 -3.98 9.82
C TRP A 48 -3.57 -4.82 9.83
N TYR A 49 -4.53 -4.43 9.00
CA TYR A 49 -5.79 -5.13 8.80
C TYR A 49 -6.06 -5.31 7.32
N THR A 50 -6.85 -6.34 7.00
CA THR A 50 -7.40 -6.56 5.66
C THR A 50 -8.69 -7.37 5.75
N ASP A 51 -9.56 -7.18 4.77
CA ASP A 51 -10.65 -8.11 4.48
C ASP A 51 -10.27 -8.91 3.22
N PRO A 52 -9.73 -10.12 3.38
CA PRO A 52 -9.22 -10.90 2.25
C PRO A 52 -10.34 -11.47 1.37
N GLU A 53 -11.57 -11.59 1.89
CA GLU A 53 -12.70 -12.18 1.16
C GLU A 53 -13.48 -11.10 0.41
N ASP A 54 -13.98 -10.11 1.13
CA ASP A 54 -14.97 -9.14 0.64
C ASP A 54 -14.45 -7.70 0.56
N GLY A 55 -13.18 -7.46 0.94
CA GLY A 55 -12.61 -6.11 0.96
C GLY A 55 -12.69 -5.37 -0.37
N ASP A 56 -12.98 -4.08 -0.30
CA ASP A 56 -13.00 -3.16 -1.43
C ASP A 56 -11.71 -2.34 -1.43
N LEU A 57 -10.96 -2.43 -2.52
CA LEU A 57 -9.65 -1.78 -2.62
C LEU A 57 -9.75 -0.25 -2.51
N ASP A 58 -10.76 0.37 -3.12
CA ASP A 58 -10.87 1.83 -3.18
C ASP A 58 -11.42 2.44 -1.88
N HIS A 59 -12.19 1.66 -1.13
CA HIS A 59 -12.82 2.06 0.13
C HIS A 59 -11.97 1.69 1.35
N ASP A 60 -11.36 0.50 1.38
CA ASP A 60 -10.72 -0.04 2.59
C ASP A 60 -9.22 0.21 2.64
N ALA A 61 -8.55 0.44 1.51
CA ALA A 61 -7.11 0.69 1.52
C ALA A 61 -6.76 2.03 2.18
N ASP A 62 -5.69 2.02 2.98
CA ASP A 62 -5.04 3.27 3.36
C ASP A 62 -4.50 3.96 2.12
N LYS A 63 -4.76 5.28 2.05
CA LYS A 63 -4.37 6.14 0.94
C LYS A 63 -3.23 7.05 1.34
N ILE A 64 -2.17 7.03 0.55
CA ILE A 64 -1.08 8.00 0.64
C ILE A 64 -1.41 9.11 -0.34
N GLU A 65 -2.01 10.17 0.16
CA GLU A 65 -2.38 11.34 -0.63
C GLU A 65 -1.25 12.39 -0.68
N ASP A 66 -1.39 13.35 -1.58
CA ASP A 66 -0.49 14.48 -1.76
C ASP A 66 0.95 14.08 -2.10
N VAL A 67 1.12 13.07 -2.96
CA VAL A 67 2.43 12.67 -3.48
C VAL A 67 2.76 13.49 -4.73
N TYR A 68 3.65 14.47 -4.59
CA TYR A 68 4.01 15.37 -5.69
C TYR A 68 5.53 15.46 -5.86
N GLY A 69 5.97 15.59 -7.11
CA GLY A 69 7.37 15.86 -7.50
C GLY A 69 7.42 16.49 -8.89
N ALA A 70 8.43 17.31 -9.18
CA ALA A 70 8.60 17.90 -10.51
C ALA A 70 9.10 16.88 -11.55
N ASP A 71 9.72 15.81 -11.07
CA ASP A 71 10.20 14.65 -11.83
C ASP A 71 10.01 13.37 -11.02
N GLU A 72 10.40 12.23 -11.62
CA GLU A 72 10.27 10.90 -11.02
C GLU A 72 11.08 10.76 -9.73
N GLU A 73 12.27 11.37 -9.64
CA GLU A 73 13.14 11.29 -8.46
C GLU A 73 12.53 12.06 -7.28
N GLU A 74 12.06 13.29 -7.52
CA GLU A 74 11.35 14.08 -6.51
C GLU A 74 10.04 13.41 -6.08
N TRP A 75 9.30 12.82 -7.02
CA TRP A 75 8.06 12.11 -6.74
C TRP A 75 8.31 10.87 -5.88
N GLU A 76 9.31 10.06 -6.22
CA GLU A 76 9.70 8.87 -5.46
C GLU A 76 10.15 9.24 -4.04
N ALA A 77 10.92 10.33 -3.90
CA ALA A 77 11.33 10.85 -2.59
C ALA A 77 10.12 11.28 -1.73
N ALA A 78 9.14 11.95 -2.33
CA ALA A 78 7.90 12.34 -1.66
C ALA A 78 7.07 11.12 -1.22
N ALA A 79 6.95 10.12 -2.09
CA ALA A 79 6.25 8.87 -1.79
C ALA A 79 6.93 8.13 -0.63
N ASN A 80 8.26 7.96 -0.69
CA ASN A 80 9.05 7.28 0.33
C ASN A 80 9.00 7.98 1.69
N ALA A 81 8.99 9.33 1.71
CA ALA A 81 8.86 10.09 2.95
C ALA A 81 7.55 9.79 3.69
N LYS A 82 6.45 9.61 2.95
CA LYS A 82 5.14 9.28 3.51
C LYS A 82 5.00 7.80 3.86
N LEU A 83 5.48 6.91 2.99
CA LEU A 83 5.49 5.46 3.24
C LEU A 83 6.33 5.08 4.46
N ALA A 84 7.36 5.88 4.81
CA ALA A 84 8.14 5.67 6.01
C ALA A 84 7.30 5.72 7.29
N GLU A 85 6.19 6.47 7.31
CA GLU A 85 5.24 6.47 8.43
C GLU A 85 4.60 5.10 8.65
N TYR A 86 4.54 4.27 7.61
CA TYR A 86 4.01 2.91 7.60
C TYR A 86 5.12 1.84 7.69
N GLY A 87 6.39 2.26 7.80
CA GLY A 87 7.55 1.37 7.85
C GLY A 87 8.00 0.84 6.48
N PHE A 88 7.57 1.49 5.39
CA PHE A 88 7.86 1.06 4.03
C PHE A 88 8.57 2.13 3.21
N LYS A 89 9.13 1.68 2.09
CA LYS A 89 9.53 2.49 0.93
C LYS A 89 9.19 1.73 -0.35
N LEU A 90 9.11 2.45 -1.46
CA LEU A 90 8.96 1.90 -2.79
C LEU A 90 10.17 0.97 -3.11
N GLY A 91 9.86 -0.18 -3.68
CA GLY A 91 10.81 -1.13 -4.25
C GLY A 91 10.72 -1.11 -5.78
N ASP A 92 10.77 -2.29 -6.39
CA ASP A 92 10.65 -2.42 -7.84
C ASP A 92 9.23 -2.09 -8.33
N PHE A 93 9.16 -1.34 -9.43
CA PHE A 93 7.93 -1.14 -10.21
C PHE A 93 7.57 -2.41 -10.99
N ASP A 94 6.30 -2.80 -10.96
CA ASP A 94 5.81 -3.93 -11.76
C ASP A 94 5.48 -3.47 -13.19
N GLU A 95 6.45 -3.58 -14.09
CA GLU A 95 6.28 -3.23 -15.51
C GLU A 95 5.18 -4.04 -16.23
N LYS A 96 4.75 -5.20 -15.69
CA LYS A 96 3.73 -6.03 -16.36
C LYS A 96 2.33 -5.50 -16.14
N THR A 97 2.04 -5.09 -14.91
CA THR A 97 0.74 -4.52 -14.55
C THR A 97 0.72 -3.01 -14.80
N GLY A 98 1.87 -2.34 -14.68
CA GLY A 98 2.08 -0.96 -15.07
C GLY A 98 1.42 0.06 -14.13
N ASP A 99 1.04 -0.35 -12.93
CA ASP A 99 0.26 0.45 -11.98
C ASP A 99 0.73 0.35 -10.52
N ARG A 100 1.75 -0.47 -10.22
CA ARG A 100 2.10 -0.78 -8.82
C ARG A 100 3.58 -0.96 -8.55
N TYR A 101 3.98 -0.65 -7.32
CA TYR A 101 5.30 -0.91 -6.77
C TYR A 101 5.24 -2.00 -5.70
N THR A 102 6.29 -2.81 -5.64
CA THR A 102 6.58 -3.57 -4.41
C THR A 102 6.89 -2.63 -3.26
N LEU A 103 6.55 -3.01 -2.03
CA LEU A 103 6.98 -2.30 -0.84
C LEU A 103 8.05 -3.10 -0.10
N VAL A 104 9.08 -2.41 0.34
CA VAL A 104 10.18 -2.97 1.14
C VAL A 104 10.30 -2.22 2.46
N GLU A 105 10.87 -2.87 3.48
CA GLU A 105 11.10 -2.22 4.78
C GLU A 105 12.03 -1.01 4.61
N ALA A 106 11.65 0.11 5.25
CA ALA A 106 12.36 1.39 5.19
C ALA A 106 13.70 1.36 5.94
#